data_AF-A0A960TYN9-F1
#
_entry.id   AF-A0A960TYN9-F1
#
_cell.length_a   1.000
_cell.length_b   1.000
_cell.length_c   1.000
_cell.angle_alpha   90.00
_cell.angle_beta   90.00
_cell.angle_gamma   90.00
#
_symmetry.space_group_name_H-M   'P 1'
#
loop_
_entity.id
_entity.type
_entity.pdbx_description
1 polymer ?
#
loop_
_entity_poly.entity_id
_entity_poly.type
_entity_poly.pdbx_seq_one_letter_code
_entity_poly.pdbx_strand_id
1 'polypeptide(L)'
;MAPFGRWTFGVAMLLVFLLASGTALPGCSCGDDDDDDDSASDDDDDDVSTDDDDDDDDDLTDVDALIQEGKDWLAFPEGDKARQSFMAALELEPDNREARYGVVLSDFVHSMDVYSVLTDYILSFIEYGGPVKSGAVESGLIENGKAEQLPGDDFLNNLLQIVIDGLFRERASE
;
A
#
# COMPACT_ATOMS: atom_id res chain seq x y z
N MET A 1 -20.74 -30.13 27.03
CA MET A 1 -21.32 -29.15 26.08
C MET A 1 -20.33 -28.02 25.94
N ALA A 2 -19.59 -27.98 24.82
CA ALA A 2 -18.54 -27.00 24.56
C ALA A 2 -19.11 -25.83 23.73
N PRO A 3 -18.78 -24.56 24.05
CA PRO A 3 -19.30 -23.39 23.36
C PRO A 3 -18.51 -23.12 22.07
N PHE A 4 -18.73 -23.93 21.03
CA PHE A 4 -18.10 -23.77 19.71
C PHE A 4 -18.76 -22.70 18.80
N GLY A 5 -19.64 -21.85 19.34
CA GLY A 5 -20.60 -21.09 18.51
C GLY A 5 -20.27 -19.64 18.17
N ARG A 6 -19.17 -19.05 18.65
CA ARG A 6 -18.93 -17.59 18.49
C ARG A 6 -17.81 -17.20 17.53
N TRP A 7 -16.80 -18.06 17.34
CA TRP A 7 -15.62 -17.71 16.53
C TRP A 7 -15.82 -17.94 15.03
N THR A 8 -16.69 -18.87 14.63
CA THR A 8 -17.00 -19.14 13.22
C THR A 8 -17.76 -17.98 12.57
N PHE A 9 -18.54 -17.21 13.33
CA PHE A 9 -19.29 -16.07 12.80
C PHE A 9 -18.40 -14.89 12.40
N GLY A 10 -17.32 -14.62 13.14
CA GLY A 10 -16.41 -13.50 12.85
C GLY A 10 -15.59 -13.72 11.58
N VAL A 11 -14.97 -14.90 11.46
CA VAL A 11 -14.18 -15.26 10.27
C VAL A 11 -15.08 -15.37 9.03
N ALA A 12 -16.28 -15.94 9.18
CA ALA A 12 -17.25 -15.99 8.08
C ALA A 12 -17.70 -14.59 7.64
N MET A 13 -17.89 -13.63 8.57
CA MET A 13 -18.24 -12.27 8.19
C MET A 13 -17.10 -11.54 7.48
N LEU A 14 -15.84 -11.70 7.92
CA LEU A 14 -14.69 -11.10 7.25
C LEU A 14 -14.51 -11.65 5.83
N LEU A 15 -14.68 -12.96 5.64
CA LEU A 15 -14.63 -13.61 4.33
C LEU A 15 -15.79 -13.18 3.42
N VAL A 16 -16.99 -13.01 3.97
CA VAL A 16 -18.15 -12.45 3.25
C VAL A 16 -17.89 -11.00 2.85
N PHE A 17 -17.24 -10.20 3.70
CA PHE A 17 -16.91 -8.81 3.39
C PHE A 17 -15.85 -8.72 2.27
N LEU A 18 -14.81 -9.57 2.30
CA LEU A 18 -13.79 -9.70 1.26
C LEU A 18 -14.34 -10.23 -0.08
N LEU A 19 -15.32 -11.13 -0.04
CA LEU A 19 -16.02 -11.62 -1.24
C LEU A 19 -17.02 -10.59 -1.79
N ALA A 20 -17.66 -9.80 -0.93
CA ALA A 20 -18.62 -8.77 -1.32
C ALA A 20 -17.93 -7.54 -1.94
N SER A 21 -16.73 -7.17 -1.49
CA SER A 21 -15.94 -6.11 -2.12
C SER A 21 -15.33 -6.51 -3.48
N GLY A 22 -15.34 -7.80 -3.83
CA GLY A 22 -14.82 -8.30 -5.11
C GLY A 22 -15.82 -8.31 -6.27
N THR A 23 -17.10 -7.95 -6.07
CA THR A 23 -18.15 -8.11 -7.11
C THR A 23 -19.08 -6.91 -7.24
N ALA A 24 -18.55 -5.71 -7.43
CA ALA A 24 -19.35 -4.59 -7.95
C ALA A 24 -18.49 -3.46 -8.54
N LEU A 25 -17.82 -3.73 -9.66
CA LEU A 25 -17.78 -2.74 -10.73
C LEU A 25 -18.71 -3.25 -11.83
N PRO A 26 -20.03 -2.97 -11.77
CA PRO A 26 -20.84 -3.06 -12.97
C PRO A 26 -20.15 -2.18 -14.01
N GLY A 27 -19.81 -2.80 -15.15
CA GLY A 27 -19.13 -2.14 -16.24
C GLY A 27 -19.78 -0.78 -16.53
N CYS A 28 -18.98 0.28 -16.40
CA CYS A 28 -19.18 1.46 -17.21
C CYS A 28 -19.07 0.99 -18.66
N SER A 29 -20.21 0.70 -19.25
CA SER A 29 -20.43 0.71 -20.68
C SER A 29 -20.29 2.17 -21.14
N CYS A 30 -19.06 2.64 -21.30
CA CYS A 30 -18.78 3.76 -22.20
C CYS A 30 -19.01 3.24 -23.62
N GLY A 31 -20.26 3.35 -24.07
CA GLY A 31 -20.53 3.47 -25.49
C GLY A 31 -20.06 4.86 -25.89
N ASP A 32 -18.87 4.94 -26.47
CA ASP A 32 -18.52 6.04 -27.36
C ASP A 32 -18.80 5.53 -28.78
N ASP A 33 -20.06 5.77 -29.16
CA ASP A 33 -20.46 5.98 -30.54
C ASP A 33 -19.81 7.30 -30.98
N ASP A 34 -18.61 7.27 -31.55
CA ASP A 34 -18.10 8.38 -32.37
C ASP A 34 -17.60 7.80 -33.69
N ASP A 35 -18.59 7.59 -34.54
CA ASP A 35 -18.48 7.48 -36.00
C ASP A 35 -17.80 8.74 -36.57
N ASP A 36 -16.91 8.50 -37.53
CA ASP A 36 -16.61 9.33 -38.70
C ASP A 36 -16.13 10.79 -38.49
N ASP A 37 -14.85 11.05 -38.80
CA ASP A 37 -14.53 11.86 -40.00
C ASP A 37 -13.05 11.71 -40.40
N ASP A 38 -12.81 10.87 -41.41
CA ASP A 38 -11.57 10.81 -42.17
C ASP A 38 -11.42 12.09 -43.03
N SER A 39 -11.01 13.21 -42.44
CA SER A 39 -10.52 14.35 -43.22
C SER A 39 -9.01 14.22 -43.42
N ALA A 40 -8.65 13.46 -44.45
CA ALA A 40 -7.36 13.55 -45.10
C ALA A 40 -7.13 14.99 -45.57
N SER A 41 -6.13 15.66 -44.99
CA SER A 41 -5.48 16.80 -45.63
C SER A 41 -4.00 16.74 -45.32
N ASP A 42 -3.32 16.08 -46.25
CA ASP A 42 -2.02 16.41 -46.82
C ASP A 42 -1.39 17.75 -46.40
N ASP A 43 -0.08 17.67 -46.22
CA ASP A 43 0.95 18.67 -46.52
C ASP A 43 0.88 20.02 -45.78
N ASP A 44 1.85 20.25 -44.89
CA ASP A 44 2.86 21.26 -45.18
C ASP A 44 4.10 21.10 -44.27
N ASP A 45 5.23 20.92 -44.95
CA ASP A 45 6.56 21.25 -44.48
C ASP A 45 6.57 22.63 -43.84
N ASP A 46 7.05 22.77 -42.60
CA ASP A 46 7.78 23.97 -42.21
C ASP A 46 8.82 23.63 -41.13
N ASP A 47 10.03 23.49 -41.65
CA ASP A 47 11.33 23.60 -41.02
C ASP A 47 11.43 24.90 -40.20
N VAL A 48 10.95 24.86 -38.95
CA VAL A 48 11.27 25.87 -37.93
C VAL A 48 12.35 25.34 -37.01
N SER A 49 13.58 25.54 -37.46
CA SER A 49 14.75 25.70 -36.59
C SER A 49 14.46 26.79 -35.56
N THR A 50 14.11 26.37 -34.35
CA THR A 50 14.12 27.23 -33.16
C THR A 50 15.16 26.65 -32.20
N ASP A 51 16.41 27.03 -32.48
CA ASP A 51 17.37 27.36 -31.43
C ASP A 51 16.74 28.51 -30.63
N ASP A 52 15.96 28.20 -29.61
CA ASP A 52 15.69 29.14 -28.53
C ASP A 52 16.12 28.48 -27.23
N ASP A 53 17.32 28.88 -26.84
CA ASP A 53 17.91 28.77 -25.51
C ASP A 53 17.01 29.52 -24.50
N ASP A 54 15.80 29.02 -24.23
CA ASP A 54 14.97 29.55 -23.14
C ASP A 54 15.35 28.86 -21.84
N ASP A 55 16.41 29.42 -21.26
CA ASP A 55 16.65 29.61 -19.83
C ASP A 55 15.96 28.58 -18.91
N ASP A 56 16.80 27.64 -18.47
CA ASP A 56 16.67 26.75 -17.30
C ASP A 56 16.40 27.53 -15.99
N ASP A 57 15.39 28.40 -15.96
CA ASP A 57 14.68 28.76 -14.73
C ASP A 57 13.65 27.64 -14.50
N ASP A 58 14.21 26.47 -14.19
CA ASP A 58 13.58 25.35 -13.48
C ASP A 58 13.09 25.88 -12.13
N ASP A 59 12.04 26.70 -12.18
CA ASP A 59 11.27 27.09 -11.02
C ASP A 59 10.58 25.80 -10.57
N LEU A 60 11.29 25.04 -9.73
CA LEU A 60 10.87 23.84 -8.99
C LEU A 60 9.67 24.12 -8.05
N THR A 61 8.87 25.14 -8.37
CA THR A 61 7.61 25.54 -7.76
C THR A 61 6.41 25.14 -8.63
N ASP A 62 6.63 24.41 -9.74
CA ASP A 62 5.52 23.81 -10.46
C ASP A 62 4.90 22.67 -9.61
N VAL A 63 3.65 22.90 -9.20
CA VAL A 63 2.84 21.93 -8.47
C VAL A 63 2.73 20.62 -9.26
N ASP A 64 2.65 20.69 -10.58
CA ASP A 64 2.53 19.52 -11.44
C ASP A 64 3.82 18.68 -11.44
N ALA A 65 5.00 19.33 -11.40
CA ALA A 65 6.28 18.65 -11.27
C ALA A 65 6.40 17.89 -9.94
N LEU A 66 5.97 18.49 -8.82
CA LEU A 66 5.96 17.84 -7.50
C LEU A 66 4.96 16.67 -7.44
N ILE A 67 3.80 16.82 -8.07
CA ILE A 67 2.83 15.73 -8.21
C ILE A 67 3.41 14.58 -9.02
N GLN A 68 4.09 14.88 -10.13
CA GLN A 68 4.72 13.86 -10.97
C GLN A 68 5.85 13.14 -10.22
N GLU A 69 6.70 13.86 -9.50
CA GLU A 69 7.73 13.27 -8.66
C GLU A 69 7.13 12.33 -7.60
N GLY A 70 6.03 12.75 -6.95
CA GLY A 70 5.31 11.91 -5.99
C GLY A 70 4.79 10.60 -6.60
N LYS A 71 4.28 10.65 -7.85
CA LYS A 71 3.86 9.45 -8.59
C LYS A 71 5.04 8.54 -8.94
N ASP A 72 6.18 9.11 -9.32
CA ASP A 72 7.38 8.35 -9.63
C ASP A 72 7.89 7.59 -8.39
N TRP A 73 7.85 8.21 -7.21
CA TRP A 73 8.16 7.54 -5.95
C TRP A 73 7.19 6.39 -5.61
N LEU A 74 5.90 6.55 -5.90
CA LEU A 74 4.92 5.47 -5.73
C LEU A 74 5.18 4.26 -6.65
N ALA A 75 5.93 4.41 -7.74
CA ALA A 75 6.35 3.28 -8.58
C ALA A 75 7.41 2.39 -7.91
N PHE A 76 8.12 2.90 -6.89
CA PHE A 76 9.24 2.22 -6.21
C PHE A 76 8.97 1.88 -4.73
N PRO A 77 7.76 1.42 -4.40
CA PRO A 77 7.18 1.43 -3.04
C PRO A 77 7.68 2.49 -2.04
N GLU A 78 8.16 3.65 -2.48
CA GLU A 78 8.79 4.62 -1.58
C GLU A 78 7.76 5.59 -1.01
N GLY A 79 6.87 5.06 -0.14
CA GLY A 79 5.75 5.81 0.43
C GLY A 79 6.15 7.12 1.11
N ASP A 80 7.24 7.13 1.88
CA ASP A 80 7.71 8.33 2.59
C ASP A 80 8.13 9.46 1.66
N LYS A 81 8.86 9.15 0.59
CA LYS A 81 9.30 10.14 -0.39
C LYS A 81 8.14 10.65 -1.23
N ALA A 82 7.26 9.75 -1.67
CA ALA A 82 6.04 10.12 -2.38
C ALA A 82 5.20 11.11 -1.55
N ARG A 83 5.03 10.82 -0.25
CA ARG A 83 4.29 11.69 0.67
C ARG A 83 4.92 13.07 0.77
N GLN A 84 6.25 13.14 0.80
CA GLN A 84 6.98 14.40 0.88
C GLN A 84 6.72 15.28 -0.36
N SER A 85 6.80 14.72 -1.57
CA SER A 85 6.54 15.47 -2.81
C SER A 85 5.09 15.96 -2.90
N PHE A 86 4.10 15.12 -2.54
CA PHE A 86 2.69 15.56 -2.51
C PHE A 86 2.40 16.60 -1.43
N MET A 87 3.05 16.52 -0.26
CA MET A 87 2.92 17.56 0.76
C MET A 87 3.51 18.89 0.29
N ALA A 88 4.66 18.87 -0.39
CA ALA A 88 5.23 20.06 -1.00
C ALA A 88 4.28 20.68 -2.04
N ALA A 89 3.63 19.85 -2.88
CA ALA A 89 2.60 20.32 -3.80
C ALA A 89 1.42 20.99 -3.08
N LEU A 90 0.99 20.46 -1.92
CA LEU A 90 -0.07 21.06 -1.11
C LEU A 90 0.36 22.33 -0.35
N GLU A 91 1.66 22.54 -0.12
CA GLU A 91 2.16 23.79 0.43
C GLU A 91 2.02 24.94 -0.58
N LEU A 92 2.14 24.64 -1.88
CA LEU A 92 1.97 25.60 -2.98
C LEU A 92 0.50 25.77 -3.36
N GLU A 93 -0.23 24.66 -3.52
CA GLU A 93 -1.66 24.64 -3.83
C GLU A 93 -2.46 23.76 -2.85
N PRO A 94 -2.95 24.33 -1.73
CA PRO A 94 -3.64 23.57 -0.70
C PRO A 94 -4.90 22.84 -1.17
N ASP A 95 -5.57 23.35 -2.21
CA ASP A 95 -6.82 22.79 -2.75
C ASP A 95 -6.62 21.82 -3.91
N ASN A 96 -5.36 21.50 -4.26
CA ASN A 96 -5.06 20.53 -5.31
C ASN A 96 -5.53 19.13 -4.90
N ARG A 97 -6.54 18.62 -5.61
CA ARG A 97 -7.19 17.33 -5.29
C ARG A 97 -6.26 16.15 -5.51
N GLU A 98 -5.41 16.23 -6.52
CA GLU A 98 -4.51 15.15 -6.89
C GLU A 98 -3.43 14.97 -5.83
N ALA A 99 -2.81 16.06 -5.38
CA ALA A 99 -1.83 16.01 -4.30
C ALA A 99 -2.44 15.48 -2.98
N ARG A 100 -3.68 15.88 -2.64
CA ARG A 100 -4.39 15.33 -1.45
C ARG A 100 -4.61 13.82 -1.56
N TYR A 101 -5.02 13.34 -2.73
CA TYR A 101 -5.18 11.92 -2.97
C TYR A 101 -3.83 11.18 -2.93
N GLY A 102 -2.79 11.79 -3.48
CA GLY A 102 -1.41 11.31 -3.42
C GLY A 102 -0.95 11.06 -1.98
N VAL A 103 -1.15 12.00 -1.05
CA VAL A 103 -0.80 11.82 0.38
C VAL A 103 -1.44 10.56 0.97
N VAL A 104 -2.74 10.33 0.72
CA VAL A 104 -3.46 9.16 1.23
C VAL A 104 -2.90 7.86 0.66
N LEU A 105 -2.55 7.85 -0.64
CA LEU A 105 -1.91 6.70 -1.26
C LEU A 105 -0.51 6.44 -0.69
N SER A 106 0.27 7.49 -0.48
CA SER A 106 1.61 7.40 0.09
C SER A 106 1.59 6.85 1.52
N ASP A 107 0.66 7.30 2.37
CA ASP A 107 0.45 6.76 3.73
C ASP A 107 0.08 5.26 3.70
N PHE A 108 -0.73 4.86 2.71
CA PHE A 108 -1.08 3.45 2.51
C PHE A 108 0.15 2.62 2.09
N VAL A 109 0.96 3.10 1.15
CA VAL A 109 2.19 2.41 0.72
C VAL A 109 3.19 2.29 1.88
N HIS A 110 3.39 3.36 2.65
CA HIS A 110 4.22 3.30 3.86
C HIS A 110 3.73 2.22 4.84
N SER A 111 2.42 2.11 5.02
CA SER A 111 1.83 1.07 5.88
C SER A 111 2.09 -0.35 5.33
N MET A 112 2.09 -0.52 4.00
CA MET A 112 2.42 -1.78 3.34
C MET A 112 3.87 -2.20 3.54
N ASP A 113 4.81 -1.25 3.60
CA ASP A 113 6.21 -1.55 3.92
C ASP A 113 6.34 -2.16 5.31
N VAL A 114 5.64 -1.60 6.31
CA VAL A 114 5.60 -2.16 7.67
C VAL A 114 5.04 -3.59 7.67
N TYR A 115 4.01 -3.86 6.88
CA TYR A 115 3.45 -5.22 6.76
C TYR A 115 4.43 -6.20 6.13
N SER A 116 5.21 -5.78 5.13
CA SER A 116 6.20 -6.66 4.51
C SER A 116 7.25 -7.11 5.55
N VAL A 117 7.80 -6.17 6.32
CA VAL A 117 8.78 -6.45 7.39
C VAL A 117 8.17 -7.37 8.46
N LEU A 118 6.94 -7.10 8.88
CA LEU A 118 6.27 -7.93 9.88
C LEU A 118 6.02 -9.36 9.36
N THR A 119 5.63 -9.49 8.10
CA THR A 119 5.39 -10.79 7.45
C THR A 119 6.68 -11.59 7.36
N ASP A 120 7.77 -10.96 6.93
CA ASP A 120 9.10 -11.59 6.88
C ASP A 120 9.57 -12.01 8.27
N TYR A 121 9.34 -11.18 9.28
CA TYR A 121 9.65 -11.51 10.67
C TYR A 121 8.87 -12.75 11.14
N ILE A 122 7.55 -12.80 10.91
CA ILE A 122 6.72 -13.94 11.31
C ILE A 122 7.16 -15.21 10.57
N LEU A 123 7.41 -15.13 9.27
CA LEU A 123 7.88 -16.27 8.48
C LEU A 123 9.23 -16.78 8.99
N SER A 124 10.17 -15.88 9.30
CA SER A 124 11.46 -16.24 9.88
C SER A 124 11.31 -16.94 11.23
N PHE A 125 10.34 -16.51 12.05
CA PHE A 125 10.08 -17.13 13.35
C PHE A 125 9.49 -18.53 13.21
N ILE A 126 8.63 -18.75 12.22
CA ILE A 126 8.05 -20.07 11.93
C ILE A 126 9.12 -21.02 11.38
N GLU A 127 9.96 -20.54 10.47
CA GLU A 127 10.96 -21.38 9.78
C GLU A 127 12.16 -21.71 10.67
N TYR A 128 12.69 -20.72 11.40
CA TYR A 128 13.94 -20.86 12.16
C TYR A 128 13.72 -20.97 13.68
N GLY A 129 12.49 -20.78 14.15
CA GLY A 129 12.18 -20.68 15.57
C GLY A 129 12.57 -19.31 16.16
N GLY A 130 12.18 -19.08 17.42
CA GLY A 130 12.50 -17.84 18.12
C GLY A 130 14.00 -17.66 18.39
N PRO A 131 14.48 -16.42 18.55
CA PRO A 131 15.88 -16.14 18.83
C PRO A 131 16.33 -16.84 20.11
N VAL A 132 17.35 -17.70 20.00
CA VAL A 132 17.94 -18.40 21.13
C VAL A 132 18.90 -17.45 21.84
N LYS A 133 18.69 -17.19 23.13
CA LYS A 133 19.61 -16.37 23.93
C LYS A 133 21.00 -17.03 23.93
N SER A 134 22.04 -16.28 23.53
CA SER A 134 23.43 -16.75 23.55
C SER A 134 23.82 -17.10 24.99
N GLY A 135 23.87 -18.40 25.29
CA GLY A 135 24.08 -18.92 26.65
C GLY A 135 23.23 -20.16 26.97
N ALA A 136 22.13 -20.38 26.24
CA ALA A 136 21.32 -21.60 26.41
C ALA A 136 21.97 -22.86 25.81
N VAL A 137 22.84 -22.69 24.80
CA VAL A 137 23.42 -23.78 24.00
C VAL A 137 24.43 -24.63 24.78
N GLU A 138 25.12 -24.07 25.79
CA GLU A 138 26.13 -24.81 26.56
C GLU A 138 25.54 -25.73 27.65
N SER A 139 24.24 -25.65 27.93
CA SER A 139 23.63 -26.38 29.04
C SER A 139 23.23 -27.84 28.75
N GLY A 140 23.49 -28.36 27.54
CA GLY A 140 23.25 -29.78 27.21
C GLY A 140 21.79 -30.23 27.32
N LEU A 141 20.83 -29.29 27.41
CA LEU A 141 19.43 -29.52 27.75
C LEU A 141 18.51 -29.58 26.51
N ILE A 142 19.05 -30.01 25.36
CA ILE A 142 18.28 -30.36 24.16
C ILE A 142 18.43 -31.86 23.89
N GLU A 143 18.36 -32.69 24.92
CA GLU A 143 18.16 -34.11 24.76
C GLU A 143 16.67 -34.42 24.92
N ASN A 144 16.02 -34.55 23.77
CA ASN A 144 14.74 -35.20 23.55
C ASN A 144 13.49 -34.60 24.22
N GLY A 145 12.69 -33.95 23.37
CA GLY A 145 11.30 -34.38 23.24
C GLY A 145 10.32 -33.69 24.17
N LYS A 146 10.09 -32.41 23.91
CA LYS A 146 8.79 -31.76 23.82
C LYS A 146 9.10 -30.28 23.62
N ALA A 147 9.24 -29.88 22.35
CA ALA A 147 8.92 -28.51 22.02
C ALA A 147 7.48 -28.35 22.52
N GLU A 148 7.33 -27.67 23.66
CA GLU A 148 6.04 -27.27 24.16
C GLU A 148 5.36 -26.62 22.98
N GLN A 149 4.32 -27.29 22.48
CA GLN A 149 3.62 -26.92 21.26
C GLN A 149 3.18 -25.48 21.50
N LEU A 150 3.92 -24.53 20.91
CA LEU A 150 3.55 -23.13 20.97
C LEU A 150 2.10 -23.09 20.49
N PRO A 151 1.21 -22.33 21.14
CA PRO A 151 -0.19 -22.24 20.79
C PRO A 151 -0.30 -21.58 19.40
N GLY A 152 -0.04 -22.37 18.35
CA GLY A 152 0.29 -21.89 17.02
C GLY A 152 -0.92 -21.27 16.34
N ASP A 153 -2.10 -21.75 16.69
CA ASP A 153 -3.38 -21.33 16.18
C ASP A 153 -3.85 -20.07 16.92
N ASP A 154 -3.78 -20.07 18.24
CA ASP A 154 -4.29 -18.98 19.07
C ASP A 154 -3.39 -17.74 19.04
N PHE A 155 -2.08 -17.91 18.89
CA PHE A 155 -1.14 -16.78 18.79
C PHE A 155 -1.34 -16.01 17.48
N LEU A 156 -1.38 -16.70 16.35
CA LEU A 156 -1.59 -16.06 15.04
C LEU A 156 -2.96 -15.37 14.98
N ASN A 157 -4.00 -16.00 15.52
CA ASN A 157 -5.34 -15.39 15.59
C ASN A 157 -5.39 -14.15 16.49
N ASN A 158 -4.70 -14.16 17.64
CA ASN A 158 -4.61 -12.98 18.51
C ASN A 158 -3.78 -11.86 17.88
N LEU A 159 -2.67 -12.20 17.21
CA LEU A 159 -1.84 -11.21 16.52
C LEU A 159 -2.61 -10.55 15.37
N LEU A 160 -3.33 -11.34 14.58
CA LEU A 160 -4.19 -10.83 13.51
C LEU A 160 -5.28 -9.91 14.06
N GLN A 161 -5.90 -10.28 15.18
CA GLN A 161 -6.91 -9.43 15.83
C GLN A 161 -6.32 -8.12 16.36
N ILE A 162 -5.13 -8.13 16.94
CA ILE A 162 -4.46 -6.90 17.41
C ILE A 162 -4.19 -5.96 16.23
N VAL A 163 -3.75 -6.50 15.09
CA VAL A 163 -3.50 -5.70 13.87
C VAL A 163 -4.80 -5.12 13.32
N ILE A 164 -5.87 -5.94 13.22
CA ILE A 164 -7.19 -5.48 12.77
C ILE A 164 -7.74 -4.40 13.71
N ASP A 165 -7.74 -4.65 15.02
CA ASP A 165 -8.24 -3.69 16.01
C ASP A 165 -7.42 -2.39 15.99
N GLY A 166 -6.09 -2.46 15.79
CA GLY A 166 -5.23 -1.29 15.63
C GLY A 166 -5.60 -0.45 14.41
N LEU A 167 -5.75 -1.09 13.25
CA LEU A 167 -6.06 -0.42 11.99
C LEU A 167 -7.42 0.28 11.99
N PHE A 168 -8.43 -0.32 12.62
CA PHE A 168 -9.80 0.21 12.58
C PHE A 168 -10.14 1.13 13.75
N ARG A 169 -9.38 1.09 14.86
CA ARG A 169 -9.66 1.93 16.04
C ARG A 169 -9.32 3.39 15.83
N GLU A 170 -8.29 3.73 15.04
CA GLU A 170 -7.96 5.13 14.76
C GLU A 170 -9.02 5.84 13.91
N ARG A 171 -9.74 5.11 13.05
CA ARG A 171 -10.82 5.67 12.21
C ARG A 171 -12.12 5.98 12.95
N ALA A 172 -12.28 5.51 14.18
CA ALA A 172 -13.50 5.70 14.96
C ALA A 172 -13.45 6.90 15.93
N SER A 173 -12.28 7.55 16.05
CA SER A 173 -12.07 8.69 16.96
C SER A 173 -12.06 10.06 16.29
N GLU A 174 -12.29 10.14 14.99
CA GLU A 174 -12.48 11.38 14.22
C GLU A 174 -13.96 11.54 13.84
#